data_AF-A0A920K5W5-F1
#
_entry.id   AF-A0A920K5W5-F1
#
_cell.length_a   1.000
_cell.length_b   1.000
_cell.length_c   1.000
_cell.angle_alpha   90.00
_cell.angle_beta   90.00
_cell.angle_gamma   90.00
#
_symmetry.space_group_name_H-M   'P 1'
#
loop_
_entity.id
_entity.type
_entity.pdbx_description
1 polymer ?
#
loop_
_entity_poly.entity_id
_entity_poly.type
_entity_poly.pdbx_seq_one_letter_code
_entity_poly.pdbx_strand_id
1 'polypeptide(L)'
;MNTFFLKGRNLTFQTVVALDGQNGKDISHKFVGAFEVIAFYTFLDYEKFYAKGRKTFFELFDIAPNEISMTLFSEEVVNSAFLFVFPRLGTISPWASKAQNILDNTFQGVIDRVERCQIFLFDLNERNENLSSQNVQVLKEFLIKNKAFDPLIEDVVSNRLPTDIFIERAYRETCVIDSNVQTITKHSENNGLALIDAEVNYIANYYKGKGRKISDLELMMFAQVNSEHCRHKIFNSNFVVNGKLNKTPFELIKETFKNNPSGVEKAYNDNAAVITGFHQKIFAASKSKNWNYTLLDVSLDLTFKAETHNHPTGISPFPGAATGAGGEIRDESATGRGGLPLAGFIGFAVSDLKFTDDLTKFGRATGLGIMLNGPLGSSEFNNEFGRPTVAGYFRVFEENHHGETWGFRKPIMLAGGVGLISSNNVEKWKVDHGDLLIVLGGPGFKIGIGGGAASSVSSGLNNYDLDFESVQRGNPEMQRRAQEVINSCAMSGEKENLIKSIHDVGAGGLSNAIPELAHESGLGVRVDLDSIPVSDNSMNPLEIWTNESQERYVLAIEEKSLAEFNALCTREKAPYAVIGQFIEKPELIIESRKYLSTNIFPIDVSLDFLLNVENSLVRNCSKRKYFGS
;
A
#
# COMPACT_ATOMS: atom_id res chain seq x y z
N MET A 1 19.58 -23.44 8.45
CA MET A 1 19.16 -23.78 9.83
C MET A 1 18.59 -22.51 10.41
N ASN A 2 17.30 -22.49 10.78
CA ASN A 2 16.64 -21.28 11.28
C ASN A 2 17.21 -20.96 12.67
N THR A 3 17.59 -19.70 12.90
CA THR A 3 18.22 -19.29 14.17
C THR A 3 17.41 -18.16 14.78
N PHE A 4 16.90 -18.37 15.99
CA PHE A 4 16.13 -17.36 16.72
C PHE A 4 17.02 -16.80 17.84
N PHE A 5 17.09 -15.47 17.96
CA PHE A 5 17.77 -14.81 19.08
C PHE A 5 16.73 -14.08 19.93
N LEU A 6 16.73 -14.35 21.23
CA LEU A 6 15.91 -13.61 22.19
C LEU A 6 16.58 -12.26 22.47
N LYS A 7 15.79 -11.20 22.52
CA LYS A 7 16.23 -9.91 23.02
C LYS A 7 15.62 -9.72 24.41
N GLY A 8 16.45 -9.88 25.45
CA GLY A 8 16.04 -9.71 26.84
C GLY A 8 15.68 -8.26 27.19
N ARG A 9 14.48 -7.79 26.83
CA ARG A 9 13.83 -6.67 27.53
C ARG A 9 12.58 -7.21 28.22
N ASN A 10 12.59 -7.16 29.56
CA ASN A 10 11.39 -7.38 30.36
C ASN A 10 10.35 -6.31 29.98
N LEU A 11 9.34 -6.68 29.19
CA LEU A 11 8.16 -5.84 29.03
C LEU A 11 7.28 -6.05 30.27
N THR A 12 7.42 -5.17 31.27
CA THR A 12 6.51 -5.11 32.41
C THR A 12 5.17 -4.52 31.95
N PHE A 13 4.17 -5.38 31.76
CA PHE A 13 2.78 -4.96 31.62
C PHE A 13 2.16 -4.76 33.00
N GLN A 14 1.34 -3.72 33.15
CA GLN A 14 0.46 -3.59 34.32
C GLN A 14 -0.59 -4.70 34.24
N THR A 15 -0.71 -5.47 35.31
CA THR A 15 -1.65 -6.58 35.48
C THR A 15 -3.10 -6.11 35.29
N VAL A 16 -3.82 -6.61 34.28
CA VAL A 16 -5.26 -6.36 34.08
C VAL A 16 -5.99 -7.64 33.64
N VAL A 17 -7.21 -7.80 34.13
CA VAL A 17 -7.99 -9.04 34.35
C VAL A 17 -8.58 -9.72 33.08
N ALA A 18 -8.62 -11.06 33.02
CA ALA A 18 -9.36 -11.82 32.00
C ALA A 18 -9.86 -13.20 32.51
N LEU A 19 -11.14 -13.50 32.26
CA LEU A 19 -11.93 -14.63 32.80
C LEU A 19 -11.95 -15.88 31.88
N ASP A 20 -11.81 -17.08 32.46
CA ASP A 20 -11.98 -18.40 31.82
C ASP A 20 -13.45 -18.75 31.54
N GLY A 21 -13.74 -19.19 30.31
CA GLY A 21 -15.06 -19.53 29.79
C GLY A 21 -15.62 -20.91 30.14
N GLN A 22 -14.92 -21.78 30.89
CA GLN A 22 -15.54 -23.02 31.40
C GLN A 22 -16.09 -22.91 32.82
N ASN A 23 -15.48 -22.06 33.66
CA ASN A 23 -15.83 -21.95 35.09
C ASN A 23 -15.86 -20.50 35.62
N GLY A 24 -15.68 -19.48 34.77
CA GLY A 24 -15.67 -18.07 35.19
C GLY A 24 -14.50 -17.69 36.09
N LYS A 25 -13.39 -18.46 36.10
CA LYS A 25 -12.21 -18.14 36.91
C LYS A 25 -11.20 -17.31 36.11
N ASP A 26 -10.85 -16.15 36.63
CA ASP A 26 -9.80 -15.27 36.11
C ASP A 26 -8.49 -16.06 35.92
N ILE A 27 -7.84 -16.03 34.74
CA ILE A 27 -6.49 -16.62 34.52
C ILE A 27 -5.43 -15.56 34.22
N SER A 28 -5.77 -14.27 34.28
CA SER A 28 -4.81 -13.16 34.06
C SER A 28 -3.69 -13.09 35.11
N HIS A 29 -3.94 -13.61 36.32
CA HIS A 29 -2.94 -13.75 37.38
C HIS A 29 -1.78 -14.68 37.02
N LYS A 30 -1.85 -15.32 35.85
CA LYS A 30 -0.85 -16.25 35.33
C LYS A 30 0.10 -15.61 34.31
N PHE A 31 -0.09 -14.35 33.88
CA PHE A 31 0.87 -13.71 32.99
C PHE A 31 2.20 -13.47 33.71
N VAL A 32 3.28 -14.02 33.17
CA VAL A 32 4.63 -13.97 33.78
C VAL A 32 5.45 -12.83 33.19
N GLY A 33 5.34 -12.61 31.88
CA GLY A 33 6.11 -11.58 31.19
C GLY A 33 6.03 -11.72 29.67
N ALA A 34 6.58 -10.73 28.97
CA ALA A 34 6.74 -10.79 27.52
C ALA A 34 8.14 -10.34 27.09
N PHE A 35 8.61 -10.91 25.98
CA PHE A 35 9.95 -10.72 25.43
C PHE A 35 9.86 -10.40 23.94
N GLU A 36 10.68 -9.45 23.49
CA GLU A 36 10.90 -9.23 22.07
C GLU A 36 11.87 -10.30 21.55
N VAL A 37 11.56 -10.85 20.37
CA VAL A 37 12.36 -11.89 19.73
C VAL A 37 12.73 -11.43 18.33
N ILE A 38 14.00 -11.59 17.98
CA ILE A 38 14.45 -11.33 16.61
C ILE A 38 14.73 -12.68 15.96
N ALA A 39 13.90 -13.03 14.99
CA ALA A 39 13.98 -14.26 14.23
C ALA A 39 14.84 -14.04 12.99
N PHE A 40 15.80 -14.93 12.76
CA PHE A 40 16.64 -14.90 11.56
C PHE A 40 16.48 -16.21 10.78
N TYR A 41 16.22 -16.05 9.49
CA TYR A 41 16.25 -17.17 8.57
C TYR A 41 17.66 -17.33 8.02
N THR A 42 18.26 -18.48 8.37
CA THR A 42 19.50 -19.02 7.81
C THR A 42 20.68 -18.03 7.66
N PHE A 43 21.74 -18.25 8.44
CA PHE A 43 23.04 -17.70 8.09
C PHE A 43 23.57 -18.38 6.83
N LEU A 44 23.67 -17.63 5.75
CA LEU A 44 24.18 -18.07 4.46
C LEU A 44 25.68 -18.35 4.52
N ASP A 45 26.42 -17.61 5.36
CA ASP A 45 27.87 -17.75 5.53
C ASP A 45 28.29 -17.46 6.98
N TYR A 46 28.41 -18.52 7.78
CA TYR A 46 28.79 -18.43 9.19
C TYR A 46 30.22 -17.90 9.39
N GLU A 47 31.17 -18.30 8.55
CA GLU A 47 32.58 -17.85 8.67
C GLU A 47 32.66 -16.34 8.44
N LYS A 48 31.97 -15.84 7.41
CA LYS A 48 31.88 -14.41 7.11
C LYS A 48 31.12 -13.64 8.19
N PHE A 49 30.11 -14.25 8.83
CA PHE A 49 29.45 -13.66 10.01
C PHE A 49 30.42 -13.42 11.17
N TYR A 50 31.22 -14.43 11.52
CA TYR A 50 32.23 -14.29 12.58
C TYR A 50 33.32 -13.28 12.20
N ALA A 51 33.80 -13.31 10.95
CA ALA A 51 34.83 -12.40 10.45
C ALA A 51 34.38 -10.93 10.37
N LYS A 52 33.13 -10.65 9.98
CA LYS A 52 32.58 -9.29 9.88
C LYS A 52 32.20 -8.66 11.23
N GLY A 53 32.31 -9.41 12.32
CA GLY A 53 32.09 -8.89 13.67
C GLY A 53 30.74 -9.32 14.25
N ARG A 54 30.71 -10.53 14.82
CA ARG A 54 29.62 -11.04 15.66
C ARG A 54 29.20 -10.06 16.77
N LYS A 55 30.16 -9.33 17.35
CA LYS A 55 29.89 -8.31 18.37
C LYS A 55 29.02 -7.16 17.83
N THR A 56 29.35 -6.65 16.64
CA THR A 56 28.61 -5.57 15.98
C THR A 56 27.19 -6.00 15.65
N PHE A 57 26.98 -7.25 15.23
CA PHE A 57 25.63 -7.79 15.05
C PHE A 57 24.79 -7.74 16.33
N PHE A 58 25.37 -8.16 17.46
CA PHE A 58 24.66 -8.11 18.74
C PHE A 58 24.42 -6.70 19.25
N GLU A 59 25.38 -5.79 19.05
CA GLU A 59 25.21 -4.37 19.36
C GLU A 59 24.09 -3.73 18.51
N LEU A 60 24.01 -4.06 17.21
CA LEU A 60 22.98 -3.53 16.31
C LEU A 60 21.56 -3.86 16.78
N PHE A 61 21.38 -5.06 17.34
CA PHE A 61 20.07 -5.51 17.81
C PHE A 61 19.87 -5.37 19.32
N ASP A 62 20.87 -4.87 20.05
CA ASP A 62 20.86 -4.78 21.52
C ASP A 62 20.56 -6.16 22.16
N ILE A 63 21.24 -7.20 21.66
CA ILE A 63 21.17 -8.58 22.14
C ILE A 63 22.44 -8.86 22.98
N ALA A 64 22.32 -9.46 24.17
CA ALA A 64 23.51 -9.73 24.97
C ALA A 64 24.38 -10.85 24.34
N PRO A 65 25.72 -10.70 24.25
CA PRO A 65 26.60 -11.70 23.63
C PRO A 65 26.54 -13.10 24.27
N ASN A 66 26.03 -13.20 25.49
CA ASN A 66 25.92 -14.45 26.26
C ASN A 66 24.52 -15.08 26.20
N GLU A 67 23.52 -14.44 25.57
CA GLU A 67 22.15 -14.97 25.37
C GLU A 67 22.04 -15.89 24.14
N ILE A 68 23.19 -16.32 23.61
CA ILE A 68 23.25 -17.18 22.44
C ILE A 68 23.17 -18.62 22.93
N SER A 69 21.98 -19.17 22.90
CA SER A 69 21.87 -20.60 22.65
C SER A 69 20.70 -20.82 21.70
N MET A 70 20.96 -21.67 20.71
CA MET A 70 19.99 -22.21 19.76
C MET A 70 18.88 -23.04 20.45
N THR A 71 18.76 -22.94 21.77
CA THR A 71 17.94 -23.73 22.69
C THR A 71 17.69 -23.02 24.04
N LEU A 72 17.90 -21.71 24.17
CA LEU A 72 17.64 -20.99 25.43
C LEU A 72 16.15 -20.63 25.56
N PHE A 73 15.32 -21.64 25.83
CA PHE A 73 14.27 -21.42 26.80
C PHE A 73 14.99 -21.49 28.16
N SER A 74 14.98 -20.41 28.95
CA SER A 74 15.39 -20.53 30.37
C SER A 74 14.53 -21.63 31.03
N GLU A 75 14.95 -22.24 32.15
CA GLU A 75 14.09 -23.17 32.89
C GLU A 75 12.68 -22.58 33.14
N GLU A 76 12.58 -21.25 33.24
CA GLU A 76 11.33 -20.50 33.32
C GLU A 76 10.44 -20.64 32.07
N VAL A 77 10.98 -20.53 30.85
CA VAL A 77 10.20 -20.75 29.61
C VAL A 77 9.96 -22.24 29.33
N VAL A 78 10.88 -23.12 29.73
CA VAL A 78 10.69 -24.59 29.65
C VAL A 78 9.62 -25.09 30.63
N ASN A 79 9.26 -24.30 31.64
CA ASN A 79 8.20 -24.64 32.60
C ASN A 79 6.92 -23.80 32.45
N SER A 80 6.93 -22.76 31.59
CA SER A 80 5.77 -21.89 31.34
C SER A 80 5.12 -22.22 30.00
N ALA A 81 3.79 -22.06 29.92
CA ALA A 81 3.11 -22.01 28.63
C ALA A 81 3.43 -20.68 27.94
N PHE A 82 3.54 -20.66 26.62
CA PHE A 82 3.82 -19.43 25.88
C PHE A 82 3.04 -19.29 24.58
N LEU A 83 2.71 -18.05 24.25
CA LEU A 83 2.23 -17.65 22.94
C LEU A 83 3.34 -16.89 22.22
N PHE A 84 3.68 -17.35 21.02
CA PHE A 84 4.61 -16.66 20.13
C PHE A 84 3.79 -15.91 19.08
N VAL A 85 3.86 -14.59 19.11
CA VAL A 85 3.18 -13.66 18.20
C VAL A 85 4.17 -13.17 17.15
N PHE A 86 3.76 -13.17 15.89
CA PHE A 86 4.62 -12.84 14.76
C PHE A 86 3.79 -12.29 13.60
N PRO A 87 4.40 -11.57 12.64
CA PRO A 87 3.68 -11.10 11.46
C PRO A 87 3.03 -12.26 10.71
N ARG A 88 1.80 -12.03 10.21
CA ARG A 88 1.00 -13.06 9.56
C ARG A 88 1.80 -13.84 8.50
N LEU A 89 1.61 -15.15 8.43
CA LEU A 89 2.33 -16.00 7.47
C LEU A 89 2.18 -15.48 6.04
N GLY A 90 3.29 -15.38 5.31
CA GLY A 90 3.34 -14.84 3.95
C GLY A 90 3.35 -13.30 3.88
N THR A 91 3.51 -12.61 5.00
CA THR A 91 3.75 -11.16 5.04
C THR A 91 5.20 -10.87 5.46
N ILE A 92 5.68 -9.66 5.14
CA ILE A 92 7.00 -9.15 5.55
C ILE A 92 6.75 -7.79 6.20
N SER A 93 7.14 -7.65 7.47
CA SER A 93 6.88 -6.40 8.19
C SER A 93 7.70 -5.22 7.61
N PRO A 94 7.25 -3.96 7.76
CA PRO A 94 8.09 -2.80 7.47
C PRO A 94 9.40 -2.80 8.28
N TRP A 95 9.34 -3.29 9.53
CA TRP A 95 10.51 -3.47 10.37
C TRP A 95 11.53 -4.42 9.73
N ALA A 96 11.07 -5.56 9.20
CA ALA A 96 11.93 -6.54 8.53
C ALA A 96 12.63 -5.95 7.32
N SER A 97 11.93 -5.17 6.49
CA SER A 97 12.57 -4.48 5.35
C SER A 97 13.68 -3.53 5.78
N LYS A 98 13.44 -2.68 6.79
CA LYS A 98 14.42 -1.73 7.31
C LYS A 98 15.61 -2.45 7.96
N ALA A 99 15.33 -3.46 8.79
CA ALA A 99 16.35 -4.26 9.45
C ALA A 99 17.19 -5.03 8.43
N GLN A 100 16.57 -5.62 7.41
CA GLN A 100 17.29 -6.28 6.31
C GLN A 100 18.17 -5.29 5.56
N ASN A 101 17.70 -4.06 5.29
CA ASN A 101 18.54 -3.02 4.67
C ASN A 101 19.77 -2.66 5.53
N ILE A 102 19.64 -2.60 6.86
CA ILE A 102 20.79 -2.40 7.77
C ILE A 102 21.76 -3.59 7.68
N LEU A 103 21.21 -4.81 7.67
CA LEU A 103 21.97 -6.04 7.55
C LEU A 103 22.69 -6.15 6.20
N ASP A 104 22.06 -5.80 5.08
CA ASP A 104 22.69 -5.87 3.76
C ASP A 104 23.85 -4.87 3.64
N ASN A 105 23.72 -3.69 4.26
CA ASN A 105 24.80 -2.69 4.29
C ASN A 105 26.03 -3.13 5.12
N THR A 106 25.85 -4.02 6.09
CA THR A 106 26.91 -4.41 7.04
C THR A 106 27.39 -5.84 6.79
N PHE A 107 26.45 -6.76 6.64
CA PHE A 107 26.59 -8.22 6.52
C PHE A 107 26.09 -8.76 5.16
N GLN A 108 26.28 -8.02 4.07
CA GLN A 108 25.86 -8.46 2.73
C GLN A 108 26.17 -9.93 2.42
N GLY A 109 25.14 -10.68 2.03
CA GLY A 109 25.22 -12.10 1.67
C GLY A 109 25.48 -13.05 2.85
N VAL A 110 25.25 -12.60 4.09
CA VAL A 110 25.42 -13.41 5.31
C VAL A 110 24.07 -13.82 5.90
N ILE A 111 23.07 -12.94 5.86
CA ILE A 111 21.74 -13.17 6.45
C ILE A 111 20.71 -13.03 5.34
N ASP A 112 19.88 -14.05 5.19
CA ASP A 112 18.86 -14.09 4.14
C ASP A 112 17.63 -13.25 4.50
N ARG A 113 17.01 -13.53 5.66
CA ARG A 113 15.86 -12.75 6.16
C ARG A 113 15.92 -12.55 7.66
N VAL A 114 15.35 -11.43 8.11
CA VAL A 114 15.14 -11.10 9.52
C VAL A 114 13.69 -10.71 9.75
N GLU A 115 13.15 -11.05 10.92
CA GLU A 115 11.83 -10.63 11.36
C GLU A 115 11.80 -10.37 12.88
N ARG A 116 10.89 -9.51 13.33
CA ARG A 116 10.67 -9.22 14.74
C ARG A 116 9.35 -9.82 15.21
N CYS A 117 9.41 -10.50 16.34
CA CYS A 117 8.33 -11.24 16.95
C CYS A 117 8.26 -10.98 18.46
N GLN A 118 7.25 -11.53 19.13
CA GLN A 118 7.07 -11.44 20.57
C GLN A 118 6.73 -12.80 21.17
N ILE A 119 7.22 -13.05 22.39
CA ILE A 119 6.82 -14.20 23.21
C ILE A 119 6.11 -13.69 24.45
N PHE A 120 4.94 -14.25 24.75
CA PHE A 120 4.18 -14.00 25.98
C PHE A 120 4.17 -15.27 26.83
N LEU A 121 4.60 -15.18 28.08
CA LEU A 121 4.71 -16.29 29.03
C LEU A 121 3.55 -16.31 30.02
N PHE A 122 3.09 -17.52 30.32
CA PHE A 122 1.97 -17.79 31.24
C PHE A 122 2.30 -18.96 32.19
N ASP A 123 2.14 -18.73 33.49
CA ASP A 123 2.28 -19.71 34.56
C ASP A 123 0.97 -20.49 34.74
N LEU A 124 0.80 -21.54 33.95
CA LEU A 124 -0.44 -22.32 33.96
C LEU A 124 -0.46 -23.48 34.96
N ASN A 125 0.63 -23.74 35.70
CA ASN A 125 0.82 -24.95 36.52
C ASN A 125 0.62 -26.30 35.75
N GLU A 126 0.50 -26.27 34.42
CA GLU A 126 0.41 -27.45 33.55
C GLU A 126 1.75 -27.65 32.83
N ARG A 127 2.30 -28.88 32.86
CA ARG A 127 3.54 -29.20 32.15
C ARG A 127 3.36 -29.02 30.64
N ASN A 128 4.48 -28.64 30.03
CA ASN A 128 4.63 -27.85 28.82
C ASN A 128 4.22 -28.49 27.48
N GLU A 129 3.39 -29.54 27.46
CA GLU A 129 3.29 -30.38 26.27
C GLU A 129 2.20 -29.97 25.29
N ASN A 130 1.03 -29.46 25.71
CA ASN A 130 0.02 -28.89 24.80
C ASN A 130 -1.01 -28.01 25.53
N LEU A 131 -1.06 -26.71 25.19
CA LEU A 131 -2.21 -25.88 25.55
C LEU A 131 -3.46 -26.39 24.83
N SER A 132 -4.58 -26.53 25.56
CA SER A 132 -5.87 -26.81 24.92
C SER A 132 -6.26 -25.67 23.98
N SER A 133 -6.96 -25.97 22.88
CA SER A 133 -7.42 -24.95 21.92
C SER A 133 -8.25 -23.85 22.60
N GLN A 134 -8.98 -24.20 23.67
CA GLN A 134 -9.75 -23.25 24.45
C GLN A 134 -8.85 -22.31 25.27
N ASN A 135 -7.81 -22.82 25.92
CA ASN A 135 -6.85 -21.99 26.64
C ASN A 135 -6.12 -21.05 25.68
N VAL A 136 -5.70 -21.54 24.51
CA VAL A 136 -5.09 -20.68 23.48
C VAL A 136 -6.04 -19.55 23.09
N GLN A 137 -7.32 -19.84 22.85
CA GLN A 137 -8.31 -18.83 22.47
C GLN A 137 -8.49 -17.76 23.56
N VAL A 138 -8.60 -18.15 24.83
CA VAL A 138 -8.72 -17.20 25.95
C VAL A 138 -7.48 -16.30 26.06
N LEU A 139 -6.29 -16.88 25.90
CA LEU A 139 -5.03 -16.12 25.91
C LEU A 139 -4.91 -15.18 24.70
N LYS A 140 -5.39 -15.57 23.51
CA LYS A 140 -5.48 -14.66 22.35
C LYS A 140 -6.39 -13.48 22.66
N GLU A 141 -7.59 -13.73 23.20
CA GLU A 141 -8.54 -12.67 23.57
C GLU A 141 -7.96 -11.72 24.62
N PHE A 142 -7.17 -12.24 25.56
CA PHE A 142 -6.41 -11.44 26.50
C PHE A 142 -5.40 -10.52 25.79
N LEU A 143 -4.61 -11.03 24.85
CA LEU A 143 -3.64 -10.21 24.09
C LEU A 143 -4.34 -9.15 23.23
N ILE A 144 -5.47 -9.48 22.60
CA ILE A 144 -6.29 -8.53 21.81
C ILE A 144 -6.77 -7.38 22.68
N LYS A 145 -7.38 -7.68 23.84
CA LYS A 145 -7.88 -6.67 24.78
C LYS A 145 -6.78 -5.73 25.28
N ASN A 146 -5.56 -6.24 25.41
CA ASN A 146 -4.40 -5.49 25.85
C ASN A 146 -3.60 -4.86 24.70
N LYS A 147 -4.08 -4.94 23.45
CA LYS A 147 -3.40 -4.41 22.24
C LYS A 147 -1.98 -4.95 22.06
N ALA A 148 -1.77 -6.20 22.48
CA ALA A 148 -0.51 -6.91 22.39
C ALA A 148 -0.51 -7.94 21.24
N PHE A 149 -1.63 -8.06 20.52
CA PHE A 149 -1.82 -8.89 19.34
C PHE A 149 -2.92 -8.30 18.46
N ASP A 150 -2.64 -8.09 17.18
CA ASP A 150 -3.62 -7.69 16.18
C ASP A 150 -3.90 -8.83 15.18
N PRO A 151 -5.08 -9.47 15.23
CA PRO A 151 -5.40 -10.63 14.38
C PRO A 151 -5.51 -10.31 12.88
N LEU A 152 -5.49 -9.03 12.49
CA LEU A 152 -5.48 -8.62 11.08
C LEU A 152 -4.07 -8.67 10.46
N ILE A 153 -3.03 -8.45 11.26
CA ILE A 153 -1.64 -8.33 10.79
C ILE A 153 -0.69 -9.38 11.39
N GLU A 154 -1.09 -10.07 12.45
CA GLU A 154 -0.27 -11.03 13.19
C GLU A 154 -0.93 -12.40 13.26
N ASP A 155 -0.09 -13.43 13.39
CA ASP A 155 -0.47 -14.79 13.73
C ASP A 155 0.16 -15.19 15.08
N VAL A 156 -0.33 -16.30 15.63
CA VAL A 156 0.15 -16.81 16.91
C VAL A 156 0.23 -18.33 16.93
N VAL A 157 1.31 -18.84 17.50
CA VAL A 157 1.50 -20.27 17.79
C VAL A 157 1.75 -20.48 19.27
N SER A 158 1.24 -21.59 19.81
CA SER A 158 1.41 -21.97 21.21
C SER A 158 2.56 -22.95 21.37
N ASN A 159 3.40 -22.76 22.38
CA ASN A 159 4.42 -23.71 22.83
C ASN A 159 5.37 -24.24 21.72
N ARG A 160 5.57 -23.47 20.64
CA ARG A 160 6.55 -23.77 19.57
C ARG A 160 7.09 -22.50 18.95
N LEU A 161 8.27 -22.59 18.33
CA LEU A 161 8.79 -21.53 17.47
C LEU A 161 8.08 -21.58 16.10
N PRO A 162 7.77 -20.42 15.49
CA PRO A 162 7.11 -20.38 14.20
C PRO A 162 8.15 -20.47 13.08
N THR A 163 8.73 -21.65 12.86
CA THR A 163 9.70 -21.87 11.77
C THR A 163 9.12 -21.63 10.38
N ASP A 164 7.79 -21.63 10.30
CA ASP A 164 6.92 -21.41 9.14
C ASP A 164 6.91 -19.97 8.61
N ILE A 165 7.35 -18.96 9.40
CA ILE A 165 7.34 -17.54 8.96
C ILE A 165 8.22 -17.26 7.74
N PHE A 166 9.18 -18.14 7.46
CA PHE A 166 10.13 -17.99 6.36
C PHE A 166 9.87 -18.97 5.21
N ILE A 167 8.84 -19.81 5.31
CA ILE A 167 8.48 -20.74 4.23
C ILE A 167 7.84 -19.93 3.11
N GLU A 168 8.45 -19.96 1.92
CA GLU A 168 7.83 -19.41 0.71
C GLU A 168 6.58 -20.22 0.37
N ARG A 169 5.50 -19.53 -0.01
CA ARG A 169 4.27 -20.18 -0.46
C ARG A 169 4.51 -20.85 -1.81
N ALA A 170 3.69 -21.84 -2.14
CA ALA A 170 3.71 -22.44 -3.46
C ALA A 170 3.30 -21.41 -4.52
N TYR A 171 4.05 -21.33 -5.62
CA TYR A 171 3.71 -20.53 -6.78
C TYR A 171 2.38 -20.99 -7.38
N ARG A 172 1.47 -20.05 -7.64
CA ARG A 172 0.18 -20.33 -8.28
C ARG A 172 0.24 -20.02 -9.77
N GLU A 173 -0.12 -20.98 -10.62
CA GLU A 173 -0.19 -20.71 -12.06
C GLU A 173 -1.35 -19.78 -12.44
N THR A 174 -1.19 -19.09 -13.57
CA THR A 174 -2.22 -18.23 -14.18
C THR A 174 -3.44 -19.05 -14.58
N CYS A 175 -4.64 -18.60 -14.18
CA CYS A 175 -5.87 -19.23 -14.62
C CYS A 175 -6.28 -18.73 -16.02
N VAL A 176 -6.76 -19.63 -16.87
CA VAL A 176 -7.25 -19.32 -18.22
C VAL A 176 -8.75 -19.53 -18.29
N ILE A 177 -9.45 -18.54 -18.83
CA ILE A 177 -10.91 -18.39 -18.77
C ILE A 177 -11.45 -18.34 -20.19
N ASP A 178 -12.49 -19.12 -20.47
CA ASP A 178 -13.15 -19.07 -21.77
C ASP A 178 -13.82 -17.70 -21.97
N SER A 179 -13.80 -17.20 -23.22
CA SER A 179 -14.27 -15.86 -23.56
C SER A 179 -15.81 -15.74 -23.69
N ASN A 180 -16.57 -16.67 -23.11
CA ASN A 180 -18.03 -16.62 -23.13
C ASN A 180 -18.58 -15.90 -21.89
N VAL A 181 -19.77 -15.31 -22.04
CA VAL A 181 -20.41 -14.50 -21.00
C VAL A 181 -20.58 -15.30 -19.70
N GLN A 182 -21.03 -16.56 -19.77
CA GLN A 182 -21.29 -17.36 -18.57
C GLN A 182 -20.03 -17.61 -17.74
N THR A 183 -18.89 -17.91 -18.38
CA THR A 183 -17.63 -18.16 -17.67
C THR A 183 -17.03 -16.89 -17.09
N ILE A 184 -17.13 -15.77 -17.80
CA ILE A 184 -16.67 -14.47 -17.30
C ILE A 184 -17.51 -14.02 -16.10
N THR A 185 -18.84 -14.09 -16.18
CA THR A 185 -19.74 -13.76 -15.05
C THR A 185 -19.41 -14.60 -13.83
N LYS A 186 -19.31 -15.92 -13.99
CA LYS A 186 -18.99 -16.82 -12.87
C LYS A 186 -17.62 -16.52 -12.27
N HIS A 187 -16.61 -16.20 -13.08
CA HIS A 187 -15.30 -15.82 -12.57
C HIS A 187 -15.34 -14.48 -11.82
N SER A 188 -16.09 -13.50 -12.35
CA SER A 188 -16.31 -12.20 -11.69
C SER A 188 -16.93 -12.36 -10.31
N GLU A 189 -17.99 -13.16 -10.20
CA GLU A 189 -18.68 -13.44 -8.93
C GLU A 189 -17.76 -14.16 -7.93
N ASN A 190 -17.03 -15.18 -8.37
CA ASN A 190 -16.17 -15.98 -7.51
C ASN A 190 -14.95 -15.21 -6.98
N ASN A 191 -14.47 -14.21 -7.72
CA ASN A 191 -13.25 -13.46 -7.38
C ASN A 191 -13.54 -11.99 -7.03
N GLY A 192 -14.81 -11.62 -6.84
CA GLY A 192 -15.18 -10.27 -6.40
C GLY A 192 -14.83 -9.15 -7.38
N LEU A 193 -14.79 -9.41 -8.69
CA LEU A 193 -14.39 -8.42 -9.69
C LEU A 193 -15.43 -7.31 -9.90
N ALA A 194 -16.65 -7.49 -9.39
CA ALA A 194 -17.75 -6.52 -9.43
C ALA A 194 -18.09 -5.99 -10.86
N LEU A 195 -17.84 -6.79 -11.90
CA LEU A 195 -18.16 -6.45 -13.29
C LEU A 195 -19.68 -6.43 -13.52
N ILE A 196 -20.18 -5.43 -14.24
CA ILE A 196 -21.60 -5.37 -14.67
C ILE A 196 -21.82 -6.11 -16.00
N ASP A 197 -23.06 -6.46 -16.31
CA ASP A 197 -23.41 -7.19 -17.55
C ASP A 197 -22.88 -6.52 -18.83
N ALA A 198 -22.90 -5.19 -18.89
CA ALA A 198 -22.36 -4.45 -20.04
C ALA A 198 -20.85 -4.66 -20.21
N GLU A 199 -20.09 -4.67 -19.11
CA GLU A 199 -18.64 -4.90 -19.10
C GLU A 199 -18.32 -6.36 -19.45
N VAL A 200 -19.08 -7.32 -18.92
CA VAL A 200 -18.92 -8.73 -19.27
C VAL A 200 -19.12 -8.96 -20.77
N ASN A 201 -20.17 -8.38 -21.36
CA ASN A 201 -20.42 -8.48 -22.80
C ASN A 201 -19.34 -7.79 -23.63
N TYR A 202 -18.85 -6.63 -23.18
CA TYR A 202 -17.75 -5.91 -23.82
C TYR A 202 -16.46 -6.75 -23.88
N ILE A 203 -16.07 -7.34 -22.75
CA ILE A 203 -14.93 -8.25 -22.64
C ILE A 203 -15.12 -9.47 -23.55
N ALA A 204 -16.27 -10.15 -23.46
CA ALA A 204 -16.56 -11.34 -24.26
C ALA A 204 -16.43 -11.07 -25.77
N ASN A 205 -16.94 -9.92 -26.25
CA ASN A 205 -16.86 -9.53 -27.65
C ASN A 205 -15.41 -9.24 -28.08
N TYR A 206 -14.63 -8.55 -27.25
CA TYR A 206 -13.22 -8.27 -27.53
C TYR A 206 -12.40 -9.55 -27.73
N TYR A 207 -12.50 -10.48 -26.78
CA TYR A 207 -11.73 -11.74 -26.84
C TYR A 207 -12.26 -12.73 -27.88
N LYS A 208 -13.56 -12.69 -28.20
CA LYS A 208 -14.09 -13.40 -29.37
C LYS A 208 -13.45 -12.90 -30.67
N GLY A 209 -13.22 -11.59 -30.79
CA GLY A 209 -12.50 -10.99 -31.92
C GLY A 209 -11.04 -11.40 -32.02
N LYS A 210 -10.33 -11.51 -30.87
CA LYS A 210 -8.94 -12.02 -30.83
C LYS A 210 -8.82 -13.53 -31.03
N GLY A 211 -9.90 -14.30 -30.90
CA GLY A 211 -9.90 -15.75 -31.11
C GLY A 211 -9.09 -16.53 -30.06
N ARG A 212 -8.92 -15.98 -28.85
CA ARG A 212 -8.19 -16.62 -27.74
C ARG A 212 -8.94 -16.52 -26.42
N LYS A 213 -8.52 -17.35 -25.47
CA LYS A 213 -8.98 -17.31 -24.08
C LYS A 213 -8.39 -16.10 -23.33
N ILE A 214 -8.97 -15.81 -22.16
CA ILE A 214 -8.63 -14.68 -21.31
C ILE A 214 -7.79 -15.16 -20.14
N SER A 215 -6.73 -14.45 -19.75
CA SER A 215 -6.06 -14.71 -18.48
C SER A 215 -6.84 -14.10 -17.30
N ASP A 216 -6.76 -14.70 -16.13
CA ASP A 216 -7.30 -14.10 -14.89
C ASP A 216 -6.69 -12.72 -14.61
N LEU A 217 -5.40 -12.55 -14.90
CA LEU A 217 -4.68 -11.28 -14.86
C LEU A 217 -5.36 -10.21 -15.74
N GLU A 218 -5.72 -10.53 -16.99
CA GLU A 218 -6.39 -9.60 -17.90
C GLU A 218 -7.77 -9.18 -17.39
N LEU A 219 -8.54 -10.10 -16.81
CA LEU A 219 -9.83 -9.78 -16.20
C LEU A 219 -9.70 -8.95 -14.93
N MET A 220 -8.75 -9.30 -14.06
CA MET A 220 -8.50 -8.55 -12.82
C MET A 220 -8.05 -7.12 -13.14
N MET A 221 -7.10 -6.96 -14.07
CA MET A 221 -6.66 -5.64 -14.54
C MET A 221 -7.84 -4.83 -15.09
N PHE A 222 -8.65 -5.42 -15.97
CA PHE A 222 -9.82 -4.73 -16.52
C PHE A 222 -10.77 -4.27 -15.41
N ALA A 223 -11.05 -5.13 -14.43
CA ALA A 223 -11.93 -4.83 -13.30
C ALA A 223 -11.41 -3.70 -12.42
N GLN A 224 -10.10 -3.67 -12.12
CA GLN A 224 -9.48 -2.59 -11.34
C GLN A 224 -9.55 -1.26 -12.08
N VAL A 225 -9.06 -1.25 -13.33
CA VAL A 225 -9.00 -0.04 -14.18
C VAL A 225 -10.38 0.54 -14.46
N ASN A 226 -11.42 -0.31 -14.51
CA ASN A 226 -12.80 0.10 -14.72
C ASN A 226 -13.64 0.05 -13.45
N SER A 227 -13.04 0.07 -12.25
CA SER A 227 -13.77 0.18 -10.99
C SER A 227 -14.42 1.57 -10.83
N GLU A 228 -15.37 1.70 -9.90
CA GLU A 228 -15.94 3.01 -9.56
C GLU A 228 -14.85 3.95 -9.01
N HIS A 229 -13.93 3.39 -8.20
CA HIS A 229 -12.81 4.11 -7.62
C HIS A 229 -11.90 4.75 -8.67
N CYS A 230 -11.50 4.00 -9.71
CA CYS A 230 -10.57 4.51 -10.73
C CYS A 230 -11.28 5.41 -11.77
N ARG A 231 -12.50 5.06 -12.21
CA ARG A 231 -13.20 5.77 -13.29
C ARG A 231 -14.13 6.88 -12.85
N HIS A 232 -14.39 6.99 -11.55
CA HIS A 232 -15.30 7.99 -11.00
C HIS A 232 -16.64 7.98 -11.74
N LYS A 233 -17.20 6.79 -12.03
CA LYS A 233 -18.34 6.66 -12.96
C LYS A 233 -19.52 7.47 -12.47
N ILE A 234 -19.76 7.57 -11.16
CA ILE A 234 -20.79 8.43 -10.56
C ILE A 234 -20.57 9.91 -10.93
N PHE A 235 -19.35 10.43 -10.78
CA PHE A 235 -19.04 11.83 -11.07
C PHE A 235 -19.13 12.17 -12.56
N ASN A 236 -18.94 11.18 -13.43
CA ASN A 236 -19.09 11.28 -14.89
C ASN A 236 -20.47 10.83 -15.40
N SER A 237 -21.39 10.43 -14.52
CA SER A 237 -22.73 9.97 -14.89
C SER A 237 -23.67 11.13 -15.20
N ASN A 238 -24.60 10.89 -16.13
CA ASN A 238 -25.73 11.77 -16.40
C ASN A 238 -26.82 11.58 -15.33
N PHE A 239 -27.26 12.66 -14.68
CA PHE A 239 -28.30 12.59 -13.64
C PHE A 239 -29.64 13.09 -14.16
N VAL A 240 -30.67 12.25 -14.07
CA VAL A 240 -32.07 12.63 -14.30
C VAL A 240 -32.75 12.83 -12.95
N VAL A 241 -33.02 14.07 -12.59
CA VAL A 241 -33.70 14.43 -11.33
C VAL A 241 -35.08 14.94 -11.65
N ASN A 242 -36.13 14.25 -11.17
CA ASN A 242 -37.54 14.56 -11.47
C ASN A 242 -37.82 14.70 -12.99
N GLY A 243 -37.23 13.82 -13.80
CA GLY A 243 -37.42 13.81 -15.26
C GLY A 243 -36.59 14.83 -16.05
N LYS A 244 -35.77 15.67 -15.39
CA LYS A 244 -34.88 16.61 -16.06
C LYS A 244 -33.43 16.10 -16.04
N LEU A 245 -32.80 16.05 -17.21
CA LEU A 245 -31.37 15.78 -17.36
C LEU A 245 -30.55 16.96 -16.82
N ASN A 246 -29.55 16.67 -16.01
CA ASN A 246 -28.61 17.63 -15.45
C ASN A 246 -27.19 17.30 -15.92
N LYS A 247 -26.32 18.32 -15.87
CA LYS A 247 -24.87 18.18 -16.05
C LYS A 247 -24.31 17.15 -15.06
N THR A 248 -23.20 16.54 -15.45
CA THR A 248 -22.50 15.61 -14.55
C THR A 248 -21.92 16.37 -13.34
N PRO A 249 -21.76 15.73 -12.18
CA PRO A 249 -21.09 16.35 -11.04
C PRO A 249 -19.69 16.90 -11.39
N PHE A 250 -18.93 16.21 -12.24
CA PHE A 250 -17.60 16.66 -12.62
C PHE A 250 -17.63 17.90 -13.54
N GLU A 251 -18.61 17.99 -14.44
CA GLU A 251 -18.82 19.20 -15.24
C GLU A 251 -19.13 20.42 -14.35
N LEU A 252 -19.95 20.24 -13.32
CA LEU A 252 -20.24 21.32 -12.35
C LEU A 252 -18.98 21.78 -11.61
N ILE A 253 -18.05 20.87 -11.31
CA ILE A 253 -16.74 21.21 -10.73
C ILE A 253 -15.87 21.95 -11.75
N LYS A 254 -15.76 21.45 -12.99
CA LYS A 254 -14.99 22.10 -14.06
C LYS A 254 -15.47 23.51 -14.39
N GLU A 255 -16.76 23.80 -14.20
CA GLU A 255 -17.30 25.14 -14.38
C GLU A 255 -16.70 26.17 -13.41
N THR A 256 -16.29 25.75 -12.21
CA THR A 256 -15.63 26.66 -11.25
C THR A 256 -14.33 27.22 -11.83
N PHE A 257 -13.52 26.36 -12.45
CA PHE A 257 -12.28 26.71 -13.14
C PHE A 257 -12.56 27.49 -14.43
N LYS A 258 -13.51 27.04 -15.26
CA LYS A 258 -13.89 27.75 -16.49
C LYS A 258 -14.29 29.20 -16.22
N ASN A 259 -14.98 29.45 -15.11
CA ASN A 259 -15.43 30.79 -14.73
C ASN A 259 -14.35 31.60 -14.00
N ASN A 260 -13.35 30.96 -13.39
CA ASN A 260 -12.28 31.62 -12.62
C ASN A 260 -10.91 30.95 -12.88
N PRO A 261 -10.34 31.07 -14.09
CA PRO A 261 -9.09 30.39 -14.42
C PRO A 261 -7.83 31.11 -13.90
N SER A 262 -7.97 32.35 -13.42
CA SER A 262 -6.84 33.18 -13.01
C SER A 262 -6.04 32.54 -11.87
N GLY A 263 -4.73 32.39 -12.08
CA GLY A 263 -3.81 31.85 -11.07
C GLY A 263 -3.76 30.32 -10.99
N VAL A 264 -4.41 29.60 -11.91
CA VAL A 264 -4.37 28.14 -11.99
C VAL A 264 -3.54 27.73 -13.19
N GLU A 265 -2.38 27.12 -12.93
CA GLU A 265 -1.46 26.64 -13.98
C GLU A 265 -1.90 25.27 -14.50
N LYS A 266 -2.43 24.41 -13.60
CA LYS A 266 -2.83 23.04 -13.96
C LYS A 266 -4.03 22.57 -13.16
N ALA A 267 -5.00 21.97 -13.84
CA ALA A 267 -6.18 21.36 -13.21
C ALA A 267 -6.76 20.23 -14.07
N TYR A 268 -7.15 19.12 -13.42
CA TYR A 268 -7.87 17.98 -14.01
C TYR A 268 -7.08 17.16 -15.07
N ASN A 269 -5.77 17.32 -15.16
CA ASN A 269 -4.90 16.62 -16.11
C ASN A 269 -3.54 16.21 -15.48
N ASP A 270 -3.52 16.02 -14.16
CA ASP A 270 -2.39 15.47 -13.40
C ASP A 270 -2.87 14.99 -12.03
N ASN A 271 -1.95 14.40 -11.26
CA ASN A 271 -2.20 13.86 -9.93
C ASN A 271 -2.53 14.94 -8.89
N ALA A 272 -2.09 16.19 -9.10
CA ALA A 272 -2.42 17.33 -8.25
C ALA A 272 -2.74 18.57 -9.09
N ALA A 273 -3.49 19.51 -8.51
CA ALA A 273 -3.68 20.83 -9.10
C ALA A 273 -2.44 21.70 -8.84
N VAL A 274 -2.14 22.62 -9.76
CA VAL A 274 -1.05 23.58 -9.62
C VAL A 274 -1.60 25.00 -9.76
N ILE A 275 -1.24 25.87 -8.82
CA ILE A 275 -1.55 27.30 -8.86
C ILE A 275 -0.26 28.12 -8.90
N THR A 276 -0.35 29.31 -9.48
CA THR A 276 0.79 30.24 -9.58
C THR A 276 1.37 30.50 -8.21
N GLY A 277 2.67 30.30 -8.06
CA GLY A 277 3.39 30.56 -6.82
C GLY A 277 4.19 31.85 -6.88
N PHE A 278 5.49 31.73 -6.66
CA PHE A 278 6.40 32.84 -6.41
C PHE A 278 7.81 32.57 -6.93
N HIS A 279 8.57 33.64 -7.11
CA HIS A 279 9.99 33.58 -7.44
C HIS A 279 10.82 33.82 -6.18
N GLN A 280 11.73 32.90 -5.85
CA GLN A 280 12.49 32.96 -4.61
C GLN A 280 13.82 32.21 -4.73
N LYS A 281 14.82 32.66 -3.97
CA LYS A 281 16.05 31.89 -3.79
C LYS A 281 15.85 30.80 -2.76
N ILE A 282 16.09 29.55 -3.14
CA ILE A 282 16.06 28.40 -2.23
C ILE A 282 17.46 27.87 -1.95
N PHE A 283 17.65 27.30 -0.76
CA PHE A 283 18.92 26.69 -0.38
C PHE A 283 18.85 25.17 -0.64
N ALA A 284 19.55 24.71 -1.66
CA ALA A 284 19.52 23.31 -2.08
C ALA A 284 20.88 22.85 -2.60
N ALA A 285 21.14 21.55 -2.53
CA ALA A 285 22.27 20.93 -3.21
C ALA A 285 22.03 20.96 -4.72
N SER A 286 23.05 21.38 -5.50
CA SER A 286 22.93 21.46 -6.95
C SER A 286 24.05 20.70 -7.65
N LYS A 287 23.69 19.87 -8.64
CA LYS A 287 24.65 19.19 -9.52
C LYS A 287 25.63 20.17 -10.17
N SER A 288 25.14 21.34 -10.60
CA SER A 288 25.97 22.41 -11.20
C SER A 288 27.05 22.97 -10.26
N LYS A 289 26.93 22.73 -8.95
CA LYS A 289 27.86 23.13 -7.90
C LYS A 289 28.51 21.92 -7.22
N ASN A 290 28.64 20.79 -7.93
CA ASN A 290 29.17 19.53 -7.38
C ASN A 290 28.42 19.06 -6.13
N TRP A 291 27.10 19.20 -6.13
CA TRP A 291 26.21 18.86 -5.00
C TRP A 291 26.47 19.64 -3.71
N ASN A 292 27.23 20.74 -3.77
CA ASN A 292 27.29 21.68 -2.65
C ASN A 292 25.96 22.42 -2.50
N TYR A 293 25.57 22.67 -1.25
CA TYR A 293 24.45 23.55 -0.98
C TYR A 293 24.76 24.98 -1.43
N THR A 294 23.84 25.54 -2.20
CA THR A 294 23.92 26.89 -2.74
C THR A 294 22.54 27.53 -2.74
N LEU A 295 22.48 28.85 -2.86
CA LEU A 295 21.24 29.53 -3.23
C LEU A 295 20.98 29.32 -4.72
N LEU A 296 19.82 28.74 -5.05
CA LEU A 296 19.30 28.60 -6.41
C LEU A 296 18.17 29.59 -6.60
N ASP A 297 18.24 30.37 -7.69
CA ASP A 297 17.18 31.31 -8.06
C ASP A 297 16.14 30.58 -8.90
N VAL A 298 14.93 30.39 -8.36
CA VAL A 298 13.92 29.51 -8.96
C VAL A 298 12.53 30.13 -8.88
N SER A 299 11.75 29.93 -9.94
CA SER A 299 10.30 30.12 -9.90
C SER A 299 9.65 28.81 -9.44
N LEU A 300 8.81 28.91 -8.42
CA LEU A 300 8.12 27.80 -7.79
C LEU A 300 6.62 28.07 -7.82
N ASP A 301 5.86 27.06 -8.23
CA ASP A 301 4.40 27.02 -8.12
C ASP A 301 3.98 26.11 -6.97
N LEU A 302 2.71 26.21 -6.57
CA LEU A 302 2.16 25.45 -5.44
C LEU A 302 1.28 24.31 -5.95
N THR A 303 1.53 23.10 -5.46
CA THR A 303 0.70 21.94 -5.73
C THR A 303 -0.32 21.74 -4.60
N PHE A 304 -1.51 21.25 -4.93
CA PHE A 304 -2.56 20.92 -3.96
C PHE A 304 -3.21 19.58 -4.29
N LYS A 305 -3.22 18.66 -3.33
CA LYS A 305 -3.95 17.39 -3.41
C LYS A 305 -4.60 17.06 -2.07
N ALA A 306 -5.70 16.32 -2.14
CA ALA A 306 -6.33 15.69 -1.00
C ALA A 306 -6.96 14.39 -1.45
N GLU A 307 -6.78 13.35 -0.64
CA GLU A 307 -7.30 12.01 -0.85
C GLU A 307 -8.00 11.50 0.41
N THR A 308 -8.71 10.38 0.28
CA THR A 308 -9.31 9.71 1.42
C THR A 308 -9.02 8.22 1.41
N HIS A 309 -8.79 7.64 2.59
CA HIS A 309 -8.43 6.24 2.76
C HIS A 309 -9.41 5.50 3.68
N ASN A 310 -10.70 5.71 3.42
CA ASN A 310 -11.82 5.41 4.31
C ASN A 310 -12.02 3.92 4.60
N HIS A 311 -12.05 3.09 3.55
CA HIS A 311 -12.34 1.66 3.69
C HIS A 311 -11.22 0.93 4.47
N PRO A 312 -9.94 1.05 4.08
CA PRO A 312 -8.87 0.38 4.81
C PRO A 312 -8.71 0.89 6.25
N THR A 313 -8.91 2.19 6.49
CA THR A 313 -8.87 2.75 7.85
C THR A 313 -10.00 2.21 8.74
N GLY A 314 -11.16 1.87 8.16
CA GLY A 314 -12.25 1.23 8.91
C GLY A 314 -11.96 -0.22 9.31
N ILE A 315 -11.01 -0.89 8.65
CA ILE A 315 -10.61 -2.28 8.91
C ILE A 315 -9.37 -2.31 9.79
N SER A 316 -8.25 -1.76 9.31
CA SER A 316 -6.99 -1.66 10.04
C SER A 316 -6.53 -0.19 10.08
N PRO A 317 -6.88 0.54 11.15
CA PRO A 317 -6.76 2.00 11.15
C PRO A 317 -5.33 2.52 11.01
N PHE A 318 -4.36 1.89 11.67
CA PHE A 318 -2.97 2.33 11.63
C PHE A 318 -2.40 2.28 10.20
N PRO A 319 -2.32 1.10 9.54
CA PRO A 319 -1.79 1.06 8.18
C PRO A 319 -2.68 1.79 7.19
N GLY A 320 -4.01 1.76 7.33
CA GLY A 320 -4.92 2.46 6.43
C GLY A 320 -4.71 3.98 6.43
N ALA A 321 -4.47 4.58 7.60
CA ALA A 321 -4.17 6.00 7.72
C ALA A 321 -2.74 6.34 7.28
N ALA A 322 -1.77 5.45 7.55
CA ALA A 322 -0.40 5.61 7.10
C ALA A 322 -0.30 5.65 5.58
N THR A 323 -0.93 4.70 4.88
CA THR A 323 -0.93 4.64 3.41
C THR A 323 -1.82 5.71 2.79
N GLY A 324 -2.84 6.20 3.50
CA GLY A 324 -3.58 7.41 3.11
C GLY A 324 -2.68 8.64 2.99
N ALA A 325 -1.81 8.87 3.98
CA ALA A 325 -0.81 9.92 3.90
C ALA A 325 0.26 9.62 2.83
N GLY A 326 0.73 8.38 2.77
CA GLY A 326 1.75 7.97 1.80
C GLY A 326 1.31 8.14 0.34
N GLY A 327 0.11 7.68 -0.02
CA GLY A 327 -0.46 7.82 -1.36
C GLY A 327 -0.55 9.28 -1.79
N GLU A 328 -1.12 10.13 -0.94
CA GLU A 328 -1.25 11.56 -1.23
C GLU A 328 0.11 12.27 -1.39
N ILE A 329 1.12 11.92 -0.58
CA ILE A 329 2.48 12.42 -0.77
C ILE A 329 3.02 11.99 -2.14
N ARG A 330 2.73 10.76 -2.62
CA ARG A 330 3.20 10.31 -3.93
C ARG A 330 2.59 11.12 -5.06
N ASP A 331 1.32 11.51 -4.96
CA ASP A 331 0.69 12.38 -5.95
C ASP A 331 1.36 13.74 -6.06
N GLU A 332 1.66 14.38 -4.92
CA GLU A 332 2.42 15.63 -4.92
C GLU A 332 3.80 15.42 -5.55
N SER A 333 4.47 14.31 -5.22
CA SER A 333 5.80 13.99 -5.78
C SER A 333 5.76 13.76 -7.29
N ALA A 334 4.69 13.14 -7.79
CA ALA A 334 4.50 12.74 -9.18
C ALA A 334 3.82 13.81 -10.04
N THR A 335 3.53 14.98 -9.47
CA THR A 335 2.96 16.10 -10.26
C THR A 335 3.99 16.60 -11.28
N GLY A 336 3.57 16.75 -12.53
CA GLY A 336 4.43 17.21 -13.62
C GLY A 336 5.64 16.31 -13.82
N ARG A 337 6.84 16.88 -13.72
CA ARG A 337 8.14 16.16 -13.82
C ARG A 337 8.89 16.09 -12.49
N GLY A 338 8.15 16.12 -11.38
CA GLY A 338 8.68 16.00 -10.03
C GLY A 338 8.29 17.19 -9.15
N GLY A 339 7.44 16.93 -8.16
CA GLY A 339 7.06 17.87 -7.11
C GLY A 339 7.79 17.61 -5.78
N LEU A 340 7.69 18.59 -4.89
CA LEU A 340 8.36 18.65 -3.59
C LEU A 340 7.29 18.80 -2.49
N PRO A 341 6.85 17.70 -1.87
CA PRO A 341 5.90 17.76 -0.75
C PRO A 341 6.39 18.69 0.36
N LEU A 342 5.55 19.65 0.80
CA LEU A 342 5.97 20.71 1.72
C LEU A 342 5.27 20.60 3.09
N ALA A 343 3.94 20.56 3.12
CA ALA A 343 3.18 20.52 4.36
C ALA A 343 1.84 19.80 4.17
N GLY A 344 1.43 19.02 5.16
CA GLY A 344 0.21 18.21 5.11
C GLY A 344 -0.89 18.65 6.06
N PHE A 345 -2.07 18.10 5.85
CA PHE A 345 -3.22 18.18 6.74
C PHE A 345 -3.95 16.84 6.80
N ILE A 346 -4.48 16.52 7.99
CA ILE A 346 -5.13 15.23 8.26
C ILE A 346 -6.53 15.45 8.82
N GLY A 347 -7.50 14.71 8.32
CA GLY A 347 -8.90 14.82 8.73
C GLY A 347 -9.50 13.48 9.15
N PHE A 348 -10.23 13.46 10.27
CA PHE A 348 -10.98 12.28 10.71
C PHE A 348 -12.45 12.61 10.97
N ALA A 349 -13.35 11.78 10.44
CA ALA A 349 -14.74 11.72 10.88
C ALA A 349 -15.10 10.28 11.28
N VAL A 350 -15.60 10.09 12.51
CA VAL A 350 -15.92 8.77 13.07
C VAL A 350 -17.29 8.76 13.74
N SER A 351 -17.90 7.58 13.84
CA SER A 351 -19.03 7.34 14.74
C SER A 351 -18.64 7.62 16.20
N ASP A 352 -19.64 7.67 17.08
CA ASP A 352 -19.44 7.85 18.53
C ASP A 352 -18.29 6.99 19.06
N LEU A 353 -17.40 7.64 19.82
CA LEU A 353 -16.19 7.02 20.34
C LEU A 353 -16.54 5.87 21.28
N LYS A 354 -17.61 6.01 22.09
CA LYS A 354 -18.02 5.06 23.13
C LYS A 354 -16.80 4.51 23.85
N PHE A 355 -16.28 5.25 24.84
CA PHE A 355 -15.12 4.88 25.65
C PHE A 355 -15.38 3.61 26.48
N THR A 356 -15.36 2.47 25.80
CA THR A 356 -15.53 1.12 26.32
C THR A 356 -14.30 0.31 25.91
N ASP A 357 -13.95 -0.69 26.71
CA ASP A 357 -12.79 -1.56 26.42
C ASP A 357 -12.97 -2.43 25.16
N ASP A 358 -14.20 -2.50 24.63
CA ASP A 358 -14.48 -3.16 23.36
C ASP A 358 -14.18 -2.23 22.17
N LEU A 359 -12.95 -2.31 21.67
CA LEU A 359 -12.47 -1.52 20.53
C LEU A 359 -12.79 -2.14 19.17
N THR A 360 -13.44 -3.30 19.13
CA THR A 360 -13.68 -4.07 17.91
C THR A 360 -15.08 -4.68 17.90
N LYS A 361 -15.96 -4.19 17.02
CA LYS A 361 -17.19 -4.93 16.69
C LYS A 361 -16.91 -5.73 15.42
N PHE A 362 -16.87 -7.06 15.52
CA PHE A 362 -16.70 -8.06 14.45
C PHE A 362 -16.33 -7.46 13.06
N GLY A 363 -15.04 -7.49 12.71
CA GLY A 363 -14.52 -7.10 11.39
C GLY A 363 -14.31 -5.60 11.15
N ARG A 364 -14.65 -4.70 12.09
CA ARG A 364 -14.41 -3.26 11.96
C ARG A 364 -13.90 -2.62 13.25
N ALA A 365 -13.03 -1.64 13.09
CA ALA A 365 -12.58 -0.80 14.18
C ALA A 365 -13.72 0.11 14.67
N THR A 366 -13.85 0.30 15.99
CA THR A 366 -14.78 1.29 16.56
C THR A 366 -14.29 2.71 16.30
N GLY A 367 -15.16 3.72 16.54
CA GLY A 367 -14.76 5.12 16.46
C GLY A 367 -13.54 5.43 17.34
N LEU A 368 -13.51 4.89 18.57
CA LEU A 368 -12.33 4.98 19.44
C LEU A 368 -11.13 4.20 18.91
N GLY A 369 -11.31 2.97 18.40
CA GLY A 369 -10.22 2.18 17.81
C GLY A 369 -9.54 2.88 16.64
N ILE A 370 -10.32 3.56 15.79
CA ILE A 370 -9.83 4.39 14.68
C ILE A 370 -9.03 5.58 15.23
N MET A 371 -9.57 6.31 16.21
CA MET A 371 -8.89 7.50 16.74
C MET A 371 -7.66 7.19 17.60
N LEU A 372 -7.53 5.98 18.13
CA LEU A 372 -6.34 5.55 18.86
C LEU A 372 -5.19 5.13 17.94
N ASN A 373 -5.48 4.64 16.73
CA ASN A 373 -4.49 4.01 15.85
C ASN A 373 -4.28 4.77 14.53
N GLY A 374 -5.34 5.29 13.91
CA GLY A 374 -5.28 6.01 12.64
C GLY A 374 -4.40 7.26 12.70
N PRO A 375 -4.60 8.18 13.67
CA PRO A 375 -3.72 9.35 13.81
C PRO A 375 -2.24 8.99 14.03
N LEU A 376 -1.94 7.89 14.71
CA LEU A 376 -0.57 7.42 14.88
C LEU A 376 0.02 6.93 13.56
N GLY A 377 -0.73 6.18 12.76
CA GLY A 377 -0.30 5.72 11.44
C GLY A 377 0.02 6.86 10.47
N SER A 378 -0.88 7.85 10.35
CA SER A 378 -0.62 9.01 9.49
C SER A 378 0.49 9.92 10.02
N SER A 379 0.63 10.03 11.35
CA SER A 379 1.74 10.78 11.96
C SER A 379 3.08 10.10 11.76
N GLU A 380 3.16 8.77 11.93
CA GLU A 380 4.38 8.00 11.67
C GLU A 380 4.84 8.19 10.23
N PHE A 381 3.90 8.11 9.27
CA PHE A 381 4.25 8.31 7.87
C PHE A 381 4.81 9.70 7.59
N ASN A 382 4.10 10.75 8.03
CA ASN A 382 4.54 12.13 7.84
C ASN A 382 5.89 12.42 8.56
N ASN A 383 6.06 11.92 9.77
CA ASN A 383 7.28 12.12 10.57
C ASN A 383 8.49 11.46 9.92
N GLU A 384 8.38 10.19 9.54
CA GLU A 384 9.50 9.43 8.99
C GLU A 384 9.82 9.83 7.54
N PHE A 385 8.81 10.21 6.75
CA PHE A 385 9.04 10.84 5.44
C PHE A 385 9.67 12.24 5.57
N GLY A 386 9.32 12.98 6.62
CA GLY A 386 9.83 14.32 6.90
C GLY A 386 8.97 15.45 6.32
N ARG A 387 7.64 15.33 6.36
CA ARG A 387 6.68 16.38 6.01
C ARG A 387 5.88 16.80 7.24
N PRO A 388 5.83 18.09 7.62
CA PRO A 388 5.04 18.54 8.76
C PRO A 388 3.53 18.51 8.47
N THR A 389 2.75 18.02 9.43
CA THR A 389 1.28 18.14 9.43
C THR A 389 0.89 19.43 10.16
N VAL A 390 0.33 20.40 9.44
CA VAL A 390 0.11 21.78 9.94
C VAL A 390 -1.36 22.15 10.14
N ALA A 391 -2.29 21.34 9.63
CA ALA A 391 -3.72 21.56 9.79
C ALA A 391 -4.49 20.22 9.86
N GLY A 392 -5.76 20.29 10.24
CA GLY A 392 -6.61 19.11 10.27
C GLY A 392 -7.99 19.36 10.85
N TYR A 393 -8.83 18.31 10.82
CA TYR A 393 -10.12 18.33 11.50
C TYR A 393 -10.40 16.99 12.17
N PHE A 394 -11.20 17.02 13.24
CA PHE A 394 -11.72 15.83 13.90
C PHE A 394 -13.21 16.02 14.19
N ARG A 395 -14.04 15.10 13.69
CA ARG A 395 -15.49 15.10 13.86
C ARG A 395 -15.98 13.78 14.41
N VAL A 396 -16.86 13.84 15.40
CA VAL A 396 -17.62 12.69 15.91
C VAL A 396 -19.10 12.92 15.57
N PHE A 397 -19.74 11.95 14.94
CA PHE A 397 -21.18 11.98 14.69
C PHE A 397 -21.74 10.56 14.53
N GLU A 398 -22.67 10.20 15.41
CA GLU A 398 -23.56 9.04 15.28
C GLU A 398 -24.88 9.39 15.97
N GLU A 399 -25.98 9.42 15.22
CA GLU A 399 -27.31 9.74 15.75
C GLU A 399 -28.34 8.79 15.16
N ASN A 400 -29.30 8.32 15.97
CA ASN A 400 -30.46 7.62 15.47
C ASN A 400 -31.57 8.63 15.16
N HIS A 401 -31.98 8.70 13.90
CA HIS A 401 -33.05 9.56 13.46
C HIS A 401 -34.12 8.73 12.76
N HIS A 402 -35.31 8.65 13.37
CA HIS A 402 -36.46 7.88 12.87
C HIS A 402 -36.17 6.41 12.54
N GLY A 403 -35.34 5.74 13.35
CA GLY A 403 -35.00 4.34 13.16
C GLY A 403 -33.85 4.10 12.17
N GLU A 404 -33.38 5.12 11.46
CA GLU A 404 -32.15 5.09 10.65
C GLU A 404 -30.99 5.66 11.47
N THR A 405 -29.86 4.94 11.53
CA THR A 405 -28.64 5.45 12.20
C THR A 405 -27.75 6.15 11.19
N TRP A 406 -27.46 7.42 11.43
CA TRP A 406 -26.58 8.26 10.62
C TRP A 406 -25.26 8.44 11.35
N GLY A 407 -24.15 8.20 10.68
CA GLY A 407 -22.82 8.34 11.29
C GLY A 407 -21.71 7.83 10.40
N PHE A 408 -20.49 7.83 10.94
CA PHE A 408 -19.27 7.46 10.21
C PHE A 408 -18.70 6.11 10.67
N ARG A 409 -19.51 5.04 10.56
CA ARG A 409 -19.04 3.66 10.83
C ARG A 409 -17.99 3.20 9.81
N LYS A 410 -18.13 3.61 8.55
CA LYS A 410 -17.00 3.74 7.63
C LYS A 410 -16.46 5.15 7.87
N PRO A 411 -15.23 5.31 8.38
CA PRO A 411 -14.73 6.62 8.75
C PRO A 411 -14.49 7.49 7.51
N ILE A 412 -14.35 8.79 7.73
CA ILE A 412 -13.52 9.60 6.84
C ILE A 412 -12.13 9.59 7.42
N MET A 413 -11.16 9.10 6.65
CA MET A 413 -9.74 9.36 6.87
C MET A 413 -9.26 10.15 5.66
N LEU A 414 -8.95 11.41 5.87
CA LEU A 414 -8.50 12.34 4.85
C LEU A 414 -7.03 12.64 5.07
N ALA A 415 -6.26 12.60 3.98
CA ALA A 415 -4.91 13.14 3.91
C ALA A 415 -4.84 14.13 2.76
N GLY A 416 -4.15 15.23 2.94
CA GLY A 416 -3.97 16.23 1.90
C GLY A 416 -2.78 17.10 2.19
N GLY A 417 -2.39 17.90 1.20
CA GLY A 417 -1.19 18.69 1.29
C GLY A 417 -1.09 19.86 0.35
N VAL A 418 -0.01 20.58 0.61
CA VAL A 418 0.56 21.57 -0.28
C VAL A 418 2.00 21.16 -0.54
N GLY A 419 2.40 21.17 -1.81
CA GLY A 419 3.78 21.00 -2.24
C GLY A 419 4.28 22.18 -3.05
N LEU A 420 5.54 22.10 -3.44
CA LEU A 420 6.19 23.02 -4.37
C LEU A 420 6.52 22.29 -5.66
N ILE A 421 6.48 22.98 -6.78
CA ILE A 421 6.98 22.48 -8.05
C ILE A 421 7.73 23.59 -8.77
N SER A 422 8.86 23.28 -9.42
CA SER A 422 9.49 24.27 -10.30
C SER A 422 8.52 24.60 -11.43
N SER A 423 8.31 25.88 -11.75
CA SER A 423 7.41 26.29 -12.82
C SER A 423 7.75 25.64 -14.17
N ASN A 424 9.03 25.30 -14.39
CA ASN A 424 9.47 24.62 -15.60
C ASN A 424 9.09 23.12 -15.65
N ASN A 425 8.72 22.53 -14.52
CA ASN A 425 8.38 21.11 -14.37
C ASN A 425 6.87 20.85 -14.29
N VAL A 426 6.01 21.88 -14.38
CA VAL A 426 4.54 21.74 -14.29
C VAL A 426 3.99 20.85 -15.41
N GLU A 427 4.48 21.02 -16.62
CA GLU A 427 4.09 20.20 -17.76
C GLU A 427 4.90 18.92 -17.84
N LYS A 428 4.24 17.79 -18.12
CA LYS A 428 4.96 16.55 -18.47
C LYS A 428 5.60 16.72 -19.84
N TRP A 429 6.78 16.14 -20.05
CA TRP A 429 7.41 16.12 -21.36
C TRP A 429 6.81 15.01 -22.22
N LYS A 430 6.96 15.16 -23.54
CA LYS A 430 6.62 14.12 -24.48
C LYS A 430 7.48 12.88 -24.20
N VAL A 431 6.82 11.74 -24.05
CA VAL A 431 7.45 10.43 -24.05
C VAL A 431 7.54 9.96 -25.50
N ASP A 432 8.69 9.40 -25.88
CA ASP A 432 8.99 8.94 -27.22
C ASP A 432 9.12 7.42 -27.28
N HIS A 433 8.97 6.87 -28.49
CA HIS A 433 9.27 5.46 -28.74
C HIS A 433 10.70 5.12 -28.31
N GLY A 434 10.87 4.02 -27.57
CA GLY A 434 12.16 3.57 -27.06
C GLY A 434 12.58 4.18 -25.72
N ASP A 435 11.85 5.17 -25.20
CA ASP A 435 12.05 5.61 -23.81
C ASP A 435 11.84 4.43 -22.85
N LEU A 436 12.58 4.45 -21.74
CA LEU A 436 12.55 3.40 -20.74
C LEU A 436 11.39 3.61 -19.78
N LEU A 437 10.67 2.53 -19.46
CA LEU A 437 9.69 2.47 -18.40
C LEU A 437 10.35 1.94 -17.13
N ILE A 438 10.29 2.73 -16.05
CA ILE A 438 10.93 2.43 -14.77
C ILE A 438 9.90 2.37 -13.66
N VAL A 439 10.08 1.41 -12.75
CA VAL A 439 9.48 1.44 -11.41
C VAL A 439 10.54 1.94 -10.43
N LEU A 440 10.25 3.02 -9.72
CA LEU A 440 11.09 3.58 -8.66
C LEU A 440 10.43 3.31 -7.29
N GLY A 441 11.21 2.84 -6.32
CA GLY A 441 10.79 2.67 -4.94
C GLY A 441 10.74 1.21 -4.46
N GLY A 442 9.78 0.89 -3.61
CA GLY A 442 9.71 -0.40 -2.91
C GLY A 442 9.40 -1.60 -3.82
N PRO A 443 9.80 -2.83 -3.41
CA PRO A 443 9.39 -4.05 -4.11
C PRO A 443 7.88 -4.32 -3.91
N GLY A 444 7.30 -5.10 -4.83
CA GLY A 444 5.94 -5.62 -4.70
C GLY A 444 5.81 -6.70 -3.62
N PHE A 445 4.70 -6.65 -2.91
CA PHE A 445 4.24 -7.62 -1.92
C PHE A 445 2.83 -8.08 -2.30
N LYS A 446 2.38 -9.21 -1.75
CA LYS A 446 1.00 -9.68 -1.89
C LYS A 446 0.04 -8.87 -1.00
N ILE A 447 -0.17 -7.61 -1.36
CA ILE A 447 -0.92 -6.61 -0.59
C ILE A 447 -1.93 -5.91 -1.51
N GLY A 448 -3.15 -5.68 -1.03
CA GLY A 448 -4.15 -4.86 -1.73
C GLY A 448 -4.60 -5.41 -3.09
N ILE A 449 -4.41 -6.71 -3.36
CA ILE A 449 -4.89 -7.31 -4.61
C ILE A 449 -6.41 -7.15 -4.63
N GLY A 450 -6.94 -6.44 -5.61
CA GLY A 450 -8.38 -6.23 -5.71
C GLY A 450 -8.90 -4.94 -5.06
N GLY A 451 -8.05 -4.12 -4.42
CA GLY A 451 -8.45 -3.01 -3.55
C GLY A 451 -9.38 -1.97 -4.19
N GLY A 452 -9.15 -1.60 -5.46
CA GLY A 452 -10.04 -0.71 -6.22
C GLY A 452 -11.47 -1.26 -6.38
N ALA A 453 -11.62 -2.56 -6.64
CA ALA A 453 -12.91 -3.23 -6.69
C ALA A 453 -13.54 -3.37 -5.29
N ALA A 454 -12.76 -3.77 -4.28
CA ALA A 454 -13.22 -3.92 -2.90
C ALA A 454 -13.71 -2.60 -2.27
N SER A 455 -13.04 -1.48 -2.57
CA SER A 455 -13.45 -0.15 -2.09
C SER A 455 -14.74 0.36 -2.74
N SER A 456 -15.11 -0.19 -3.90
CA SER A 456 -16.27 0.19 -4.72
C SER A 456 -17.58 -0.51 -4.31
N VAL A 457 -17.52 -1.56 -3.48
CA VAL A 457 -18.71 -2.27 -2.97
C VAL A 457 -19.17 -1.72 -1.61
N SER A 458 -20.47 -1.81 -1.35
CA SER A 458 -21.03 -1.39 -0.05
C SER A 458 -20.52 -2.30 1.07
N SER A 459 -20.06 -1.68 2.16
CA SER A 459 -19.61 -2.34 3.36
C SER A 459 -20.72 -3.18 3.99
N GLY A 460 -20.71 -4.50 3.80
CA GLY A 460 -21.74 -5.35 4.41
C GLY A 460 -21.66 -6.87 4.20
N LEU A 461 -20.70 -7.41 3.44
CA LEU A 461 -20.58 -8.85 3.27
C LEU A 461 -19.33 -9.38 3.99
N ASN A 462 -19.57 -10.12 5.07
CA ASN A 462 -18.59 -10.79 5.91
C ASN A 462 -17.79 -11.82 5.10
N ASN A 463 -16.72 -11.38 4.45
CA ASN A 463 -15.74 -12.30 3.88
C ASN A 463 -14.37 -11.95 4.47
N TYR A 464 -13.91 -12.74 5.45
CA TYR A 464 -12.65 -12.51 6.16
C TYR A 464 -11.45 -12.39 5.20
N ASP A 465 -11.48 -13.09 4.07
CA ASP A 465 -10.43 -13.01 3.05
C ASP A 465 -10.36 -11.62 2.38
N LEU A 466 -11.50 -10.97 2.13
CA LEU A 466 -11.57 -9.60 1.59
C LEU A 466 -11.09 -8.55 2.60
N ASP A 467 -11.28 -8.81 3.89
CA ASP A 467 -10.80 -7.91 4.95
C ASP A 467 -9.27 -7.96 5.06
N PHE A 468 -8.62 -9.11 4.83
CA PHE A 468 -7.15 -9.21 4.79
C PHE A 468 -6.56 -8.51 3.57
N GLU A 469 -7.20 -8.59 2.40
CA GLU A 469 -6.79 -7.85 1.20
C GLU A 469 -6.85 -6.33 1.42
N SER A 470 -7.67 -5.87 2.37
CA SER A 470 -7.78 -4.46 2.74
C SER A 470 -6.74 -3.98 3.75
N VAL A 471 -5.92 -4.88 4.32
CA VAL A 471 -4.84 -4.52 5.24
C VAL A 471 -3.66 -3.98 4.43
N GLN A 472 -3.35 -2.72 4.69
CA GLN A 472 -2.30 -1.98 3.99
C GLN A 472 -0.94 -2.08 4.69
N ARG A 473 0.12 -1.60 4.03
CA ARG A 473 1.49 -1.59 4.57
C ARG A 473 2.24 -0.35 4.08
N GLY A 474 2.64 0.51 5.00
CA GLY A 474 3.48 1.68 4.71
C GLY A 474 4.94 1.49 5.14
N ASN A 475 5.88 2.01 4.36
CA ASN A 475 7.29 2.15 4.70
C ASN A 475 7.82 3.56 4.32
N PRO A 476 7.61 4.57 5.17
CA PRO A 476 7.85 5.98 4.82
C PRO A 476 9.31 6.28 4.43
N GLU A 477 10.28 5.59 5.03
CA GLU A 477 11.71 5.69 4.68
C GLU A 477 11.98 5.33 3.20
N MET A 478 11.29 4.32 2.67
CA MET A 478 11.41 3.95 1.26
C MET A 478 10.90 5.07 0.35
N GLN A 479 9.76 5.67 0.71
CA GLN A 479 9.21 6.80 -0.02
C GLN A 479 10.12 8.03 0.08
N ARG A 480 10.78 8.25 1.23
CA ARG A 480 11.78 9.32 1.36
C ARG A 480 12.97 9.12 0.42
N ARG A 481 13.50 7.90 0.31
CA ARG A 481 14.59 7.58 -0.63
C ARG A 481 14.19 7.85 -2.07
N ALA A 482 12.99 7.42 -2.47
CA ALA A 482 12.46 7.72 -3.80
C ALA A 482 12.28 9.25 -4.01
N GLN A 483 11.77 9.96 -3.00
CA GLN A 483 11.63 11.41 -3.04
C GLN A 483 12.98 12.11 -3.24
N GLU A 484 14.09 11.65 -2.66
CA GLU A 484 15.39 12.31 -2.88
C GLU A 484 15.91 12.15 -4.32
N VAL A 485 15.57 11.06 -5.00
CA VAL A 485 15.81 10.91 -6.44
C VAL A 485 14.95 11.91 -7.22
N ILE A 486 13.66 12.02 -6.88
CA ILE A 486 12.74 12.98 -7.51
C ILE A 486 13.23 14.42 -7.26
N ASN A 487 13.63 14.77 -6.03
CA ASN A 487 14.19 16.07 -5.68
C ASN A 487 15.41 16.40 -6.54
N SER A 488 16.31 15.43 -6.71
CA SER A 488 17.53 15.59 -7.50
C SER A 488 17.24 15.89 -8.96
N CYS A 489 16.23 15.23 -9.53
CA CYS A 489 15.76 15.47 -10.90
C CYS A 489 14.99 16.79 -11.01
N ALA A 490 14.08 17.07 -10.08
CA ALA A 490 13.24 18.26 -10.10
C ALA A 490 14.05 19.56 -9.93
N MET A 491 15.14 19.50 -9.17
CA MET A 491 15.98 20.66 -8.83
C MET A 491 17.27 20.78 -9.66
N SER A 492 17.49 19.92 -10.67
CA SER A 492 18.70 19.96 -11.49
C SER A 492 18.75 21.10 -12.51
N GLY A 493 17.60 21.73 -12.78
CA GLY A 493 17.40 22.61 -13.93
C GLY A 493 16.54 21.94 -15.01
N GLU A 494 15.87 22.75 -15.83
CA GLU A 494 14.87 22.26 -16.79
C GLU A 494 15.46 21.25 -17.77
N LYS A 495 16.65 21.50 -18.33
CA LYS A 495 17.25 20.64 -19.37
C LYS A 495 17.96 19.42 -18.81
N GLU A 496 18.24 19.45 -17.51
CA GLU A 496 19.00 18.45 -16.78
C GLU A 496 18.09 17.46 -16.06
N ASN A 497 16.78 17.77 -15.95
CA ASN A 497 15.81 16.85 -15.38
C ASN A 497 15.73 15.59 -16.25
N LEU A 498 15.88 14.42 -15.62
CA LEU A 498 15.89 13.13 -16.29
C LEU A 498 14.47 12.57 -16.53
N ILE A 499 13.49 13.05 -15.78
CA ILE A 499 12.11 12.55 -15.79
C ILE A 499 11.33 13.23 -16.92
N LYS A 500 10.88 12.45 -17.90
CA LYS A 500 9.94 12.95 -18.93
C LYS A 500 8.51 12.98 -18.40
N SER A 501 8.10 11.89 -17.78
CA SER A 501 6.77 11.70 -17.18
C SER A 501 6.92 10.84 -15.94
N ILE A 502 6.11 11.10 -14.92
CA ILE A 502 6.02 10.32 -13.68
C ILE A 502 4.56 10.20 -13.28
N HIS A 503 4.21 9.11 -12.62
CA HIS A 503 2.90 8.85 -12.04
C HIS A 503 3.08 8.07 -10.73
N ASP A 504 2.19 8.29 -9.77
CA ASP A 504 2.13 7.48 -8.56
C ASP A 504 1.68 6.04 -8.89
N VAL A 505 1.97 5.10 -7.99
CA VAL A 505 1.35 3.77 -8.00
C VAL A 505 0.42 3.66 -6.79
N GLY A 506 -0.88 3.61 -7.06
CA GLY A 506 -1.96 3.56 -6.06
C GLY A 506 -2.90 2.37 -6.29
N ALA A 507 -4.20 2.65 -6.38
CA ALA A 507 -5.25 1.64 -6.60
C ALA A 507 -5.03 0.89 -7.93
N GLY A 508 -5.19 -0.44 -7.89
CA GLY A 508 -4.88 -1.32 -9.02
C GLY A 508 -3.37 -1.51 -9.30
N GLY A 509 -2.48 -0.81 -8.58
CA GLY A 509 -1.05 -0.99 -8.70
C GLY A 509 -0.50 -0.64 -10.09
N LEU A 510 0.45 -1.44 -10.57
CA LEU A 510 1.08 -1.25 -11.88
C LEU A 510 0.07 -1.43 -13.02
N SER A 511 -0.99 -2.20 -12.78
CA SER A 511 -2.05 -2.45 -13.77
C SER A 511 -2.89 -1.23 -14.09
N ASN A 512 -2.88 -0.19 -13.24
CA ASN A 512 -3.52 1.09 -13.52
C ASN A 512 -2.51 2.15 -13.97
N ALA A 513 -1.43 2.32 -13.18
CA ALA A 513 -0.47 3.41 -13.38
C ALA A 513 0.27 3.34 -14.73
N ILE A 514 0.65 2.13 -15.19
CA ILE A 514 1.39 1.98 -16.45
C ILE A 514 0.49 2.23 -17.66
N PRO A 515 -0.72 1.64 -17.76
CA PRO A 515 -1.64 1.95 -18.85
C PRO A 515 -2.02 3.43 -18.92
N GLU A 516 -2.25 4.10 -17.79
CA GLU A 516 -2.54 5.54 -17.75
C GLU A 516 -1.38 6.36 -18.32
N LEU A 517 -0.15 6.13 -17.84
CA LEU A 517 1.04 6.83 -18.34
C LEU A 517 1.25 6.57 -19.85
N ALA A 518 1.10 5.33 -20.30
CA ALA A 518 1.21 4.98 -21.72
C ALA A 518 0.15 5.70 -22.56
N HIS A 519 -1.12 5.68 -22.12
CA HIS A 519 -2.21 6.32 -22.83
C HIS A 519 -2.07 7.84 -22.90
N GLU A 520 -1.65 8.50 -21.81
CA GLU A 520 -1.33 9.93 -21.79
C GLU A 520 -0.27 10.31 -22.82
N SER A 521 0.68 9.40 -23.10
CA SER A 521 1.73 9.61 -24.12
C SER A 521 1.29 9.31 -25.55
N GLY A 522 0.12 8.69 -25.75
CA GLY A 522 -0.32 8.20 -27.06
C GLY A 522 0.50 7.01 -27.59
N LEU A 523 1.22 6.31 -26.71
CA LEU A 523 2.05 5.14 -27.02
C LEU A 523 1.53 3.91 -26.30
N GLY A 524 2.01 2.73 -26.70
CA GLY A 524 1.90 1.51 -25.89
C GLY A 524 3.15 1.25 -25.08
N VAL A 525 3.18 0.11 -24.39
CA VAL A 525 4.32 -0.34 -23.61
C VAL A 525 4.53 -1.85 -23.76
N ARG A 526 5.79 -2.25 -23.83
CA ARG A 526 6.21 -3.64 -23.68
C ARG A 526 6.95 -3.79 -22.34
N VAL A 527 6.49 -4.73 -21.51
CA VAL A 527 7.00 -4.95 -20.14
C VAL A 527 7.56 -6.37 -20.01
N ASP A 528 8.74 -6.50 -19.39
CA ASP A 528 9.25 -7.77 -18.86
C ASP A 528 8.76 -7.92 -17.41
N LEU A 529 7.77 -8.78 -17.19
CA LEU A 529 7.21 -9.05 -15.87
C LEU A 529 8.26 -9.54 -14.88
N ASP A 530 9.26 -10.30 -15.35
CA ASP A 530 10.28 -10.91 -14.48
C ASP A 530 11.31 -9.88 -13.99
N SER A 531 11.29 -8.66 -14.53
CA SER A 531 12.14 -7.55 -14.09
C SER A 531 11.51 -6.71 -12.97
N ILE A 532 10.21 -6.90 -12.69
CA ILE A 532 9.49 -6.15 -11.65
C ILE A 532 9.99 -6.62 -10.27
N PRO A 533 10.51 -5.71 -9.42
CA PRO A 533 10.98 -6.08 -8.10
C PRO A 533 9.82 -6.57 -7.23
N VAL A 534 9.96 -7.77 -6.66
CA VAL A 534 9.02 -8.34 -5.68
C VAL A 534 9.78 -8.94 -4.51
N SER A 535 9.18 -8.92 -3.32
CA SER A 535 9.74 -9.52 -2.11
C SER A 535 9.18 -10.91 -1.80
N ASP A 536 8.18 -11.37 -2.56
CA ASP A 536 7.60 -12.70 -2.44
C ASP A 536 7.67 -13.42 -3.80
N ASN A 537 8.58 -14.39 -3.92
CA ASN A 537 8.80 -15.16 -5.15
C ASN A 537 7.63 -16.11 -5.48
N SER A 538 6.70 -16.32 -4.53
CA SER A 538 5.49 -17.11 -4.76
C SER A 538 4.42 -16.36 -5.55
N MET A 539 4.57 -15.03 -5.71
CA MET A 539 3.61 -14.20 -6.41
C MET A 539 3.49 -14.62 -7.89
N ASN A 540 2.26 -14.81 -8.33
CA ASN A 540 1.96 -15.11 -9.73
C ASN A 540 1.82 -13.82 -10.56
N PRO A 541 1.68 -13.89 -11.91
CA PRO A 541 1.59 -12.69 -12.73
C PRO A 541 0.47 -11.72 -12.37
N LEU A 542 -0.70 -12.25 -11.97
CA LEU A 542 -1.81 -11.45 -11.46
C LEU A 542 -1.35 -10.64 -10.25
N GLU A 543 -0.78 -11.31 -9.27
CA GLU A 543 -0.35 -10.70 -8.01
C GLU A 543 0.80 -9.70 -8.23
N ILE A 544 1.79 -10.01 -9.08
CA ILE A 544 2.91 -9.11 -9.40
C ILE A 544 2.40 -7.82 -10.05
N TRP A 545 1.42 -7.91 -10.94
CA TRP A 545 0.93 -6.78 -11.72
C TRP A 545 -0.09 -5.92 -10.98
N THR A 546 -0.99 -6.53 -10.20
CA THR A 546 -2.16 -5.85 -9.62
C THR A 546 -2.06 -5.59 -8.12
N ASN A 547 -0.95 -5.94 -7.46
CA ASN A 547 -0.78 -5.59 -6.05
C ASN A 547 -0.69 -4.07 -5.86
N GLU A 548 -1.25 -3.58 -4.76
CA GLU A 548 -1.26 -2.18 -4.37
C GLU A 548 -0.15 -1.89 -3.33
N SER A 549 1.02 -2.52 -3.53
CA SER A 549 2.19 -2.21 -2.70
C SER A 549 2.55 -0.75 -2.82
N GLN A 550 2.86 -0.15 -1.67
CA GLN A 550 3.09 1.26 -1.50
C GLN A 550 4.50 1.69 -1.89
N GLU A 551 4.78 2.99 -1.78
CA GLU A 551 6.10 3.59 -2.04
C GLU A 551 6.66 3.31 -3.43
N ARG A 552 5.79 3.26 -4.46
CA ARG A 552 6.17 3.03 -5.85
C ARG A 552 5.71 4.18 -6.74
N TYR A 553 6.54 4.48 -7.73
CA TYR A 553 6.29 5.42 -8.81
C TYR A 553 6.61 4.73 -10.14
N VAL A 554 5.89 5.09 -11.19
CA VAL A 554 6.27 4.73 -12.57
C VAL A 554 6.74 5.98 -13.29
N LEU A 555 7.83 5.87 -14.04
CA LEU A 555 8.40 7.01 -14.75
C LEU A 555 8.98 6.62 -16.10
N ALA A 556 9.02 7.61 -17.00
CA ALA A 556 9.62 7.53 -18.31
C ALA A 556 10.91 8.36 -18.36
N ILE A 557 12.00 7.76 -18.83
CA ILE A 557 13.27 8.45 -19.09
C ILE A 557 13.83 8.06 -20.46
N GLU A 558 14.72 8.90 -20.99
CA GLU A 558 15.51 8.53 -22.17
C GLU A 558 16.52 7.43 -21.83
N GLU A 559 16.75 6.50 -22.75
CA GLU A 559 17.71 5.39 -22.55
C GLU A 559 19.13 5.91 -22.21
N LYS A 560 19.57 6.98 -22.87
CA LYS A 560 20.89 7.60 -22.63
C LYS A 560 21.04 8.16 -21.20
N SER A 561 19.94 8.43 -20.52
CA SER A 561 19.90 8.99 -19.16
C SER A 561 19.99 7.91 -18.08
N LEU A 562 19.89 6.62 -18.43
CA LEU A 562 19.85 5.51 -17.48
C LEU A 562 21.09 5.46 -16.57
N ALA A 563 22.29 5.71 -17.11
CA ALA A 563 23.52 5.68 -16.32
C ALA A 563 23.53 6.77 -15.24
N GLU A 564 23.01 7.95 -15.56
CA GLU A 564 22.90 9.05 -14.60
C GLU A 564 21.81 8.78 -13.56
N PHE A 565 20.64 8.30 -14.01
CA PHE A 565 19.55 7.92 -13.12
C PHE A 565 20.00 6.83 -12.12
N ASN A 566 20.72 5.81 -12.59
CA ASN A 566 21.32 4.78 -11.75
C ASN A 566 22.24 5.37 -10.67
N ALA A 567 23.06 6.37 -11.01
CA ALA A 567 23.96 7.01 -10.06
C ALA A 567 23.17 7.77 -8.96
N LEU A 568 22.07 8.43 -9.30
CA LEU A 568 21.18 9.08 -8.33
C LEU A 568 20.53 8.04 -7.40
N CYS A 569 19.91 7.01 -7.97
CA CYS A 569 19.28 5.94 -7.21
C CYS A 569 20.27 5.24 -6.27
N THR A 570 21.49 4.95 -6.75
CA THR A 570 22.56 4.35 -5.93
C THR A 570 22.96 5.25 -4.76
N ARG A 571 23.10 6.56 -5.02
CA ARG A 571 23.46 7.55 -3.98
C ARG A 571 22.40 7.61 -2.88
N GLU A 572 21.14 7.69 -3.26
CA GLU A 572 20.00 7.76 -2.32
C GLU A 572 19.57 6.39 -1.78
N LYS A 573 20.24 5.32 -2.22
CA LYS A 573 19.82 3.94 -2.01
C LYS A 573 18.37 3.68 -2.44
N ALA A 574 17.80 4.43 -3.37
CA ALA A 574 16.45 4.20 -3.85
C ALA A 574 16.44 3.01 -4.82
N PRO A 575 15.70 1.92 -4.55
CA PRO A 575 15.61 0.81 -5.49
C PRO A 575 14.85 1.28 -6.74
N TYR A 576 15.26 0.77 -7.90
CA TYR A 576 14.51 0.95 -9.13
C TYR A 576 14.72 -0.25 -10.06
N ALA A 577 13.84 -0.42 -11.02
CA ALA A 577 14.00 -1.37 -12.11
C ALA A 577 13.55 -0.75 -13.43
N VAL A 578 14.32 -0.97 -14.49
CA VAL A 578 13.85 -0.79 -15.86
C VAL A 578 13.01 -2.00 -16.19
N ILE A 579 11.70 -1.80 -16.36
CA ILE A 579 10.75 -2.90 -16.55
C ILE A 579 10.27 -3.07 -17.97
N GLY A 580 10.58 -2.12 -18.85
CA GLY A 580 10.05 -2.12 -20.20
C GLY A 580 10.43 -0.88 -21.00
N GLN A 581 9.78 -0.73 -22.15
CA GLN A 581 9.97 0.39 -23.07
C GLN A 581 8.66 0.81 -23.72
N PHE A 582 8.57 2.09 -24.10
CA PHE A 582 7.43 2.63 -24.85
C PHE A 582 7.50 2.21 -26.32
N ILE A 583 6.37 1.78 -26.87
CA ILE A 583 6.24 1.28 -28.24
C ILE A 583 5.21 2.11 -29.04
N GLU A 584 5.40 2.23 -30.36
CA GLU A 584 4.51 3.06 -31.20
C GLU A 584 3.06 2.58 -31.22
N LYS A 585 2.84 1.26 -31.16
CA LYS A 585 1.48 0.70 -31.15
C LYS A 585 0.86 0.92 -29.78
N PRO A 586 -0.38 1.44 -29.67
CA PRO A 586 -1.09 1.66 -28.40
C PRO A 586 -1.60 0.34 -27.79
N GLU A 587 -0.67 -0.57 -27.51
CA GLU A 587 -0.89 -1.89 -26.95
C GLU A 587 -0.11 -2.02 -25.63
N LEU A 588 -0.71 -2.72 -24.68
CA LEU A 588 -0.05 -3.18 -23.47
C LEU A 588 0.35 -4.65 -23.68
N ILE A 589 1.65 -4.87 -23.76
CA ILE A 589 2.23 -6.21 -23.92
C ILE A 589 3.06 -6.51 -22.68
N ILE A 590 2.73 -7.61 -22.01
CA ILE A 590 3.51 -8.11 -20.87
C ILE A 590 4.04 -9.49 -21.22
N GLU A 591 5.35 -9.64 -21.10
CA GLU A 591 6.09 -10.85 -21.38
C GLU A 591 6.69 -11.40 -20.08
N SER A 592 6.86 -12.72 -20.00
CA SER A 592 7.59 -13.36 -18.91
C SER A 592 8.28 -14.59 -19.45
N ARG A 593 9.54 -14.81 -19.06
CA ARG A 593 10.34 -15.97 -19.47
C ARG A 593 9.68 -17.27 -19.07
N LYS A 594 8.92 -17.27 -17.95
CA LYS A 594 8.17 -18.43 -17.45
C LYS A 594 7.06 -18.90 -18.40
N TYR A 595 6.57 -18.03 -19.29
CA TYR A 595 5.44 -18.29 -20.17
C TYR A 595 5.82 -18.34 -21.67
N LEU A 596 7.11 -18.20 -22.00
CA LEU A 596 7.58 -18.27 -23.39
C LEU A 596 7.26 -19.62 -24.06
N SER A 597 7.22 -20.72 -23.29
CA SER A 597 6.91 -22.07 -23.80
C SER A 597 5.42 -22.33 -23.98
N THR A 598 4.54 -21.47 -23.45
CA THR A 598 3.08 -21.70 -23.45
C THR A 598 2.34 -20.96 -24.57
N ASN A 599 3.02 -20.07 -25.32
CA ASN A 599 2.40 -19.13 -26.27
C ASN A 599 1.27 -18.27 -25.66
N ILE A 600 1.21 -18.16 -24.32
CA ILE A 600 0.26 -17.32 -23.60
C ILE A 600 1.04 -16.13 -23.06
N PHE A 601 0.86 -14.97 -23.68
CA PHE A 601 1.32 -13.71 -23.08
C PHE A 601 0.47 -13.45 -21.82
N PRO A 602 1.09 -13.13 -20.67
CA PRO A 602 0.35 -12.69 -19.49
C PRO A 602 -0.69 -11.61 -19.81
N ILE A 603 -0.32 -10.63 -20.65
CA ILE A 603 -1.21 -9.60 -21.20
C ILE A 603 -0.83 -9.28 -22.64
N ASP A 604 -1.82 -9.25 -23.52
CA ASP A 604 -1.72 -8.68 -24.87
C ASP A 604 -3.07 -8.02 -25.22
N VAL A 605 -3.21 -6.73 -24.90
CA VAL A 605 -4.45 -5.97 -25.10
C VAL A 605 -4.17 -4.58 -25.67
N SER A 606 -5.13 -4.04 -26.39
CA SER A 606 -5.11 -2.63 -26.81
C SER A 606 -5.42 -1.73 -25.60
N LEU A 607 -4.73 -0.58 -25.51
CA LEU A 607 -5.03 0.42 -24.50
C LEU A 607 -6.45 1.00 -24.65
N ASP A 608 -6.96 1.10 -25.88
CA ASP A 608 -8.34 1.55 -26.12
C ASP A 608 -9.37 0.59 -25.53
N PHE A 609 -9.12 -0.73 -25.64
CA PHE A 609 -9.98 -1.73 -25.01
C PHE A 609 -10.00 -1.55 -23.48
N LEU A 610 -8.85 -1.28 -22.89
CA LEU A 610 -8.72 -1.19 -21.44
C LEU A 610 -9.30 0.11 -20.89
N LEU A 611 -9.13 1.23 -21.61
CA LEU A 611 -9.34 2.57 -21.07
C LEU A 611 -10.55 3.33 -21.65
N ASN A 612 -11.05 2.96 -22.82
CA ASN A 612 -12.15 3.66 -23.51
C ASN A 612 -13.48 2.89 -23.40
N VAL A 613 -13.77 2.35 -22.21
CA VAL A 613 -15.05 1.70 -21.94
C VAL A 613 -16.15 2.77 -21.83
N GLU A 614 -16.98 2.90 -22.86
CA GLU A 614 -18.13 3.80 -22.86
C GLU A 614 -19.21 3.30 -21.89
N ASN A 615 -19.14 3.80 -20.66
CA ASN A 615 -20.15 3.57 -19.64
C ASN A 615 -20.90 4.88 -19.36
N SER A 616 -21.63 5.42 -20.34
CA SER A 616 -22.53 6.55 -20.08
C SER A 616 -23.70 6.10 -19.19
N LEU A 617 -23.45 6.01 -17.89
CA LEU A 617 -24.43 5.60 -16.91
C LEU A 617 -25.43 6.76 -16.72
N VAL A 618 -26.70 6.46 -16.98
CA VAL A 618 -27.80 7.39 -16.65
C VAL A 618 -28.35 7.00 -15.29
N ARG A 619 -28.29 7.93 -14.34
CA ARG A 619 -28.78 7.74 -12.98
C ARG A 619 -30.09 8.47 -12.79
N ASN A 620 -31.17 7.71 -12.63
CA ASN A 620 -32.49 8.24 -12.32
C ASN A 620 -32.61 8.44 -10.82
N CYS A 621 -32.79 9.68 -10.39
CA CYS A 621 -32.90 10.05 -8.99
C CYS A 621 -34.23 10.77 -8.73
N SER A 622 -34.84 10.46 -7.58
CA SER A 622 -35.97 11.21 -7.04
C SER A 622 -35.52 11.96 -5.80
N LYS A 623 -36.06 13.17 -5.58
CA LYS A 623 -35.88 13.83 -4.29
C LYS A 623 -36.62 13.01 -3.23
N ARG A 624 -35.90 12.45 -2.26
CA ARG A 624 -36.51 11.91 -1.05
C ARG A 624 -37.22 13.10 -0.38
N LYS A 625 -38.55 13.02 -0.18
CA LYS A 625 -39.27 14.02 0.62
C LYS A 625 -38.62 14.01 1.99
N TYR A 626 -38.01 15.12 2.38
CA TYR A 626 -37.47 15.28 3.72
C TYR A 626 -38.64 15.18 4.70
N PHE A 627 -38.57 14.27 5.67
CA PHE A 627 -39.54 14.22 6.75
C PHE A 627 -39.22 15.38 7.70
N GLY A 628 -39.81 16.54 7.44
CA GLY A 628 -39.53 17.77 8.19
C GLY A 628 -40.00 19.07 7.53
N SER A 629 -40.97 19.01 6.61
CA SER A 629 -41.73 20.17 6.13
C SER A 629 -43.21 19.93 6.32
#